data_AF-A0A4Y2BFY9-F1
#
_entry.id   AF-A0A4Y2BFY9-F1
#
_cell.length_a   1.000
_cell.length_b   1.000
_cell.length_c   1.000
_cell.angle_alpha   90.00
_cell.angle_beta   90.00
_cell.angle_gamma   90.00
#
_symmetry.space_group_name_H-M   'P 1'
#
loop_
_entity.id
_entity.type
_entity.pdbx_description
1 polymer ?
#
loop_
_entity_poly.entity_id
_entity_poly.type
_entity_poly.pdbx_seq_one_letter_code
_entity_poly.pdbx_strand_id
1 'polypeptide(L)'
;MSDLLFIGSIVIIFGMIYFLDLIFKSCMLFPYIKFLHDTGLVIKPLTICWETTRLNRPFMRCGSIKPVCLRRWFQVGAFIVSLSVIPSLCILFVPVLQFLSYDDSTPILMPIIPGLNLPYSQLLYYSLSLFICVTFHEFGHALAASREKVPIEGFGLAIFGIFPMAYVRMSVEHLRQMNVPQQLRIYSAGIWHNLVLAAVALALVSASPFILKPIYQQGNGVTVIDVKQDSGLGQKGGLMVEDTIIGVNECLVRTENDWKICIHQEYAKLQSGICVHEAFYKKEDIAIKKNGTSSDCCPETSKNLCFRFSDPNLDQLMCLPARKLAEDAKMCVDHQDCWQELCLIPVLDSDSERFLRIKGSSRDAVFYVGRIEEIFSSVAVSPWVSEYAAVYYVDMYELLMGYPLMKFLLSK
;
A
#
# COMPACT_ATOMS: atom_id res chain seq x y z
N MET A 1 8.10 19.59 -2.51
CA MET A 1 7.12 20.61 -2.98
C MET A 1 5.68 20.10 -2.83
N SER A 2 5.40 18.82 -3.09
CA SER A 2 4.13 18.14 -2.83
C SER A 2 3.62 18.28 -1.39
N ASP A 3 4.51 18.13 -0.41
CA ASP A 3 4.15 17.95 1.00
C ASP A 3 3.66 19.25 1.64
N LEU A 4 4.35 20.34 1.32
CA LEU A 4 3.98 21.69 1.75
C LEU A 4 2.66 22.15 1.10
N LEU A 5 2.43 21.74 -0.16
CA LEU A 5 1.16 22.00 -0.86
C LEU A 5 0.01 21.22 -0.21
N PHE A 6 0.22 19.96 0.16
CA PHE A 6 -0.78 19.15 0.84
C PHE A 6 -1.15 19.71 2.21
N ILE A 7 -0.16 19.98 3.07
CA ILE A 7 -0.40 20.57 4.39
C ILE A 7 -1.03 21.97 4.25
N GLY A 8 -0.52 22.78 3.32
CA GLY A 8 -1.08 24.09 2.99
C GLY A 8 -2.56 23.99 2.59
N SER A 9 -2.93 23.01 1.77
CA SER A 9 -4.32 22.81 1.36
C SER A 9 -5.25 22.50 2.55
N ILE A 10 -4.82 21.66 3.49
CA ILE A 10 -5.59 21.34 4.70
C ILE A 10 -5.79 22.61 5.55
N VAL A 11 -4.72 23.35 5.80
CA VAL A 11 -4.78 24.59 6.59
C VAL A 11 -5.71 25.60 5.94
N ILE A 12 -5.66 25.74 4.61
CA ILE A 12 -6.55 26.63 3.85
C ILE A 12 -8.00 26.17 3.97
N ILE A 13 -8.30 24.89 3.78
CA ILE A 13 -9.67 24.35 3.88
C ILE A 13 -10.24 24.58 5.28
N PHE A 14 -9.52 24.17 6.33
CA PHE A 14 -9.98 24.37 7.71
C PHE A 14 -10.05 25.85 8.09
N GLY A 15 -9.13 26.67 7.58
CA GLY A 15 -9.14 28.12 7.74
C GLY A 15 -10.37 28.76 7.11
N MET A 16 -10.73 28.35 5.88
CA MET A 16 -11.94 28.80 5.20
C MET A 16 -13.20 28.37 5.94
N ILE A 17 -13.29 27.12 6.40
CA ILE A 17 -14.44 26.62 7.17
C ILE A 17 -14.58 27.42 8.48
N TYR A 18 -13.49 27.64 9.21
CA TYR A 18 -13.50 28.40 10.45
C TYR A 18 -13.85 29.88 10.19
N PHE A 19 -13.33 30.47 9.12
CA PHE A 19 -13.67 31.85 8.73
C PHE A 19 -15.16 32.00 8.39
N LEU A 20 -15.74 31.05 7.64
CA LEU A 20 -17.17 31.03 7.35
C LEU A 20 -18.01 30.85 8.62
N ASP A 21 -17.60 29.97 9.54
CA ASP A 21 -18.25 29.79 10.83
C ASP A 21 -18.25 31.08 11.66
N LEU A 22 -17.12 31.81 11.69
CA LEU A 22 -17.02 33.12 12.33
C LEU A 22 -17.96 34.14 11.68
N ILE A 23 -17.97 34.24 10.35
CA ILE A 23 -18.87 35.17 9.64
C ILE A 23 -20.33 34.87 9.98
N PHE A 24 -20.77 33.62 9.88
CA PHE A 24 -22.18 33.28 10.12
C PHE A 24 -22.59 33.49 11.58
N LYS A 25 -21.69 33.27 12.53
CA LYS A 25 -21.92 33.60 13.95
C LYS A 25 -21.97 35.11 14.19
N SER A 26 -21.03 35.87 13.63
CA SER A 26 -20.96 37.33 13.79
C SER A 26 -22.12 38.06 13.13
N CYS A 27 -22.58 37.60 11.97
CA CYS A 27 -23.76 38.14 11.29
C CYS A 27 -25.09 37.70 11.93
N MET A 28 -25.05 36.96 13.05
CA MET A 28 -26.22 36.48 13.78
C MET A 28 -27.23 35.74 12.89
N LEU A 29 -26.73 34.91 11.96
CA LEU A 29 -27.57 34.15 11.05
C LEU A 29 -28.31 33.05 11.84
N PHE A 30 -29.51 33.38 12.34
CA PHE A 30 -30.29 32.50 13.22
C PHE A 30 -30.48 31.07 12.68
N PRO A 31 -30.75 30.84 11.37
CA PRO A 31 -30.81 29.49 10.81
C PRO A 31 -29.53 28.67 11.02
N TYR A 32 -28.36 29.30 10.92
CA TYR A 32 -27.06 28.64 11.09
C TYR A 32 -26.78 28.30 12.57
N ILE A 33 -27.03 29.23 13.48
CA ILE A 33 -26.85 28.99 14.93
C ILE A 33 -27.77 27.87 15.39
N LYS A 34 -29.04 27.89 14.94
CA LYS A 34 -30.00 26.82 15.20
C LYS A 34 -29.53 25.48 14.63
N PHE A 35 -29.02 25.47 13.39
CA PHE A 35 -28.44 24.28 12.78
C PHE A 35 -27.29 23.70 13.60
N LEU A 36 -26.33 24.52 14.07
CA LEU A 36 -25.22 24.06 14.90
C LEU A 36 -25.71 23.44 16.22
N HIS A 37 -26.68 24.09 16.87
CA HIS A 37 -27.26 23.58 18.12
C HIS A 37 -28.04 22.28 17.92
N ASP A 38 -28.85 22.17 16.86
CA ASP A 38 -29.68 21.00 16.58
C ASP A 38 -28.84 19.80 16.11
N THR A 39 -27.72 20.04 15.43
CA THR A 39 -26.79 19.00 14.97
C THR A 39 -25.74 18.61 16.01
N GLY A 40 -25.45 19.48 16.98
CA GLY A 40 -24.34 19.31 17.93
C GLY A 40 -22.97 19.55 17.31
N LEU A 41 -22.91 20.30 16.20
CA LEU A 41 -21.65 20.60 15.51
C LEU A 41 -20.96 21.80 16.16
N VAL A 42 -19.67 21.65 16.47
CA VAL A 42 -18.82 22.70 17.02
C VAL A 42 -17.56 22.81 16.16
N ILE A 43 -17.41 23.95 15.51
CA ILE A 43 -16.23 24.26 14.69
C ILE A 43 -15.23 25.04 15.56
N LYS A 44 -13.98 24.56 15.59
CA LYS A 44 -12.84 25.16 16.28
C LYS A 44 -11.68 25.33 15.28
N PRO A 45 -10.64 26.12 15.59
CA PRO A 45 -9.44 26.17 14.75
C PRO A 45 -8.88 24.77 14.49
N LEU A 46 -8.71 24.41 13.20
CA LEU A 46 -8.22 23.11 12.72
C LEU A 46 -9.03 21.87 13.17
N THR A 47 -10.18 22.04 13.81
CA THR A 47 -10.96 20.92 14.36
C THR A 47 -12.45 21.10 14.11
N ILE A 48 -13.08 20.07 13.58
CA ILE A 48 -14.54 20.00 13.49
C ILE A 48 -15.00 18.91 14.45
N CYS A 49 -15.86 19.27 15.40
CA CYS A 49 -16.42 18.36 16.40
C CYS A 49 -17.92 18.16 16.15
N TRP A 50 -18.41 16.96 16.34
CA TRP A 50 -19.82 16.59 16.30
C TRP A 50 -20.14 15.79 17.55
N GLU A 51 -21.06 16.27 18.39
CA GLU A 51 -21.46 15.60 19.62
C GLU A 51 -22.94 15.20 19.56
N THR A 52 -23.26 13.99 20.04
CA THR A 52 -24.62 13.47 20.06
C THR A 52 -24.92 12.73 21.35
N THR A 53 -26.11 12.98 21.89
CA THR A 53 -26.67 12.26 23.04
C THR A 53 -27.58 11.11 22.61
N ARG A 54 -27.85 10.96 21.31
CA ARG A 54 -28.76 9.94 20.76
C ARG A 54 -28.26 8.53 21.01
N LEU A 55 -26.94 8.34 21.12
CA LEU A 55 -26.30 7.05 21.37
C LEU A 55 -26.35 6.61 22.84
N ASN A 56 -26.67 7.51 23.78
CA ASN A 56 -26.67 7.20 25.21
C ASN A 56 -27.66 6.07 25.54
N ARG A 57 -28.88 6.12 24.97
CA ARG A 57 -29.90 5.08 25.18
C ARG A 57 -29.48 3.72 24.58
N PRO A 58 -29.03 3.64 23.31
CA PRO A 58 -28.44 2.42 22.75
C PRO A 58 -27.32 1.84 23.63
N PHE A 59 -26.36 2.65 24.09
CA PHE A 59 -25.26 2.15 24.93
C PHE A 59 -25.77 1.58 26.25
N MET A 60 -26.70 2.26 26.92
CA MET A 60 -27.33 1.75 28.14
C MET A 60 -28.06 0.43 27.90
N ARG A 61 -28.77 0.29 26.77
CA ARG A 61 -29.39 -0.98 26.38
C ARG A 61 -28.34 -2.05 26.17
N CYS A 62 -27.32 -1.81 25.35
CA CYS A 62 -26.24 -2.77 25.09
C CYS A 62 -25.52 -3.20 26.37
N GLY A 63 -25.24 -2.28 27.29
CA GLY A 63 -24.62 -2.56 28.60
C GLY A 63 -25.49 -3.39 29.56
N SER A 64 -26.79 -3.51 29.26
CA SER A 64 -27.73 -4.35 29.99
C SER A 64 -27.94 -5.74 29.35
N ILE A 65 -27.49 -5.94 28.10
CA ILE A 65 -27.61 -7.23 27.41
C ILE A 65 -26.66 -8.22 28.06
N LYS A 66 -27.20 -9.38 28.49
CA LYS A 66 -26.45 -10.52 29.06
C LYS A 66 -25.36 -10.06 30.06
N PRO A 67 -25.77 -9.48 31.20
CA PRO A 67 -24.86 -8.77 32.11
C PRO A 67 -23.72 -9.63 32.66
N VAL A 68 -23.93 -10.95 32.77
CA VAL A 68 -22.91 -11.91 33.22
C VAL A 68 -21.80 -12.07 32.17
N CYS A 69 -22.18 -12.25 30.90
CA CYS A 69 -21.22 -12.38 29.79
C CYS A 69 -20.40 -11.10 29.64
N LEU A 70 -21.07 -9.95 29.67
CA LEU A 70 -20.43 -8.65 29.51
C LEU A 70 -19.49 -8.33 30.68
N ARG A 71 -19.88 -8.67 31.90
CA ARG A 71 -18.99 -8.54 33.07
C ARG A 71 -17.75 -9.42 32.93
N ARG A 72 -17.90 -10.69 32.54
CA ARG A 72 -16.77 -11.60 32.34
C ARG A 72 -15.85 -11.10 31.23
N TRP A 73 -16.41 -10.60 30.13
CA TRP A 73 -15.66 -9.98 29.03
C TRP A 73 -14.74 -8.85 29.52
N PHE A 74 -15.28 -7.90 30.28
CA PHE A 74 -14.49 -6.80 30.83
C PHE A 74 -13.55 -7.23 31.96
N GLN A 75 -13.86 -8.28 32.72
CA GLN A 75 -12.93 -8.84 33.72
C GLN A 75 -11.70 -9.46 33.06
N VAL A 76 -11.89 -10.25 32.01
CA VAL A 76 -10.79 -10.83 31.22
C VAL A 76 -9.98 -9.70 30.56
N GLY A 77 -10.65 -8.73 29.95
CA GLY A 77 -9.99 -7.56 29.37
C GLY A 77 -9.14 -6.79 30.39
N ALA A 78 -9.69 -6.50 31.57
CA ALA A 78 -8.96 -5.82 32.64
C ALA A 78 -7.74 -6.61 33.14
N PHE A 79 -7.83 -7.93 33.19
CA PHE A 79 -6.70 -8.79 33.56
C PHE A 79 -5.60 -8.77 32.49
N ILE A 80 -5.96 -8.98 31.22
CA ILE A 80 -5.01 -8.98 30.09
C ILE A 80 -4.34 -7.60 29.95
N VAL A 81 -5.13 -6.51 30.00
CA VAL A 81 -4.60 -5.15 29.90
C VAL A 81 -3.65 -4.85 31.04
N SER A 82 -4.02 -5.19 32.28
CA SER A 82 -3.12 -5.03 33.45
C SER A 82 -1.79 -5.77 33.28
N LEU A 83 -1.82 -6.99 32.75
CA LEU A 83 -0.60 -7.77 32.47
C LEU A 83 0.25 -7.11 31.37
N SER A 84 -0.39 -6.52 30.35
CA SER A 84 0.28 -5.85 29.23
C SER A 84 0.95 -4.52 29.60
N VAL A 85 0.63 -3.92 30.75
CA VAL A 85 1.21 -2.64 31.18
C VAL A 85 2.73 -2.74 31.35
N ILE A 86 3.23 -3.80 31.99
CA ILE A 86 4.67 -3.95 32.26
C ILE A 86 5.47 -4.06 30.94
N PRO A 87 5.13 -4.96 29.99
CA PRO A 87 5.77 -4.98 28.67
C PRO A 87 5.67 -3.65 27.93
N SER A 88 4.51 -2.99 27.97
CA SER A 88 4.30 -1.71 27.29
C SER A 88 5.21 -0.61 27.82
N LEU A 89 5.40 -0.54 29.15
CA LEU A 89 6.32 0.41 29.77
C LEU A 89 7.78 0.11 29.39
N CYS A 90 8.17 -1.16 29.35
CA CYS A 90 9.51 -1.55 28.90
C CYS A 90 9.75 -1.14 27.44
N ILE A 91 8.82 -1.43 26.53
CA ILE A 91 8.93 -1.07 25.12
C ILE A 91 8.99 0.45 24.95
N LEU A 92 8.22 1.22 25.71
CA LEU A 92 8.25 2.68 25.64
C LEU A 92 9.55 3.28 26.21
N PHE A 93 10.21 2.59 27.15
CA PHE A 93 11.48 3.02 27.73
C PHE A 93 12.67 2.77 26.80
N VAL A 94 12.64 1.75 25.95
CA VAL A 94 13.76 1.40 25.06
C VAL A 94 14.13 2.54 24.08
N PRO A 95 13.20 3.18 23.35
CA PRO A 95 13.52 4.31 22.48
C PRO A 95 14.13 5.50 23.24
N VAL A 96 13.73 5.71 24.49
CA VAL A 96 14.31 6.76 25.34
C VAL A 96 15.78 6.45 25.64
N LEU A 97 16.10 5.18 25.95
CA LEU A 97 17.49 4.75 26.15
C LEU A 97 18.31 4.84 24.86
N GLN A 98 17.77 4.39 23.73
CA GLN A 98 18.45 4.48 22.42
C GLN A 98 18.78 5.94 22.05
N PHE A 99 17.83 6.85 22.28
CA PHE A 99 18.02 8.28 22.06
C PHE A 99 19.14 8.86 22.95
N LEU A 100 19.20 8.44 24.22
CA LEU A 100 20.25 8.89 25.15
C LEU A 100 21.62 8.26 24.85
N SER A 101 21.65 7.04 24.31
CA SER A 101 22.87 6.31 23.96
C SER A 101 23.47 6.68 22.61
N TYR A 102 22.82 7.56 21.82
CA TYR A 102 23.21 7.94 20.46
C TYR A 102 23.52 6.71 19.60
N ASP A 103 22.68 5.69 19.71
CA ASP A 103 22.79 4.48 18.91
C ASP A 103 21.99 4.69 17.61
N ASP A 104 22.62 4.47 16.44
CA ASP A 104 22.00 4.62 15.10
C ASP A 104 20.98 3.50 14.79
N SER A 105 20.62 2.68 15.79
CA SER A 105 19.62 1.64 15.64
C SER A 105 18.23 2.23 15.43
N THR A 106 17.49 1.69 14.45
CA THR A 106 16.13 2.15 14.14
C THR A 106 15.24 2.02 15.38
N PRO A 107 14.59 3.10 15.84
CA PRO A 107 13.80 3.06 17.05
C PRO A 107 12.58 2.13 16.89
N ILE A 108 12.33 1.31 17.90
CA ILE A 108 11.27 0.27 17.90
C ILE A 108 9.88 0.88 17.74
N LEU A 109 9.68 2.10 18.24
CA LEU A 109 8.43 2.85 18.14
C LEU A 109 8.66 4.15 17.36
N MET A 110 8.18 4.22 16.11
CA MET A 110 8.16 5.45 15.34
C MET A 110 6.72 5.99 15.23
N PRO A 111 6.47 7.27 15.56
CA PRO A 111 5.18 7.88 15.31
C PRO A 111 4.91 7.91 13.81
N ILE A 112 3.67 7.63 13.41
CA ILE A 112 3.26 7.69 12.00
C ILE A 112 3.08 9.16 11.63
N ILE A 113 3.94 9.65 10.74
CA ILE A 113 3.98 11.02 10.23
C ILE A 113 3.76 10.98 8.70
N PRO A 114 2.61 11.47 8.21
CA PRO A 114 2.33 11.57 6.79
C PRO A 114 3.42 12.33 6.02
N GLY A 115 3.88 11.76 4.90
CA GLY A 115 4.93 12.30 4.06
C GLY A 115 6.35 11.90 4.48
N LEU A 116 6.58 11.47 5.73
CA LEU A 116 7.88 10.97 6.18
C LEU A 116 7.95 9.44 6.16
N ASN A 117 7.08 8.77 6.92
CA ASN A 117 7.03 7.31 7.01
C ASN A 117 5.67 6.72 6.59
N LEU A 118 4.75 7.57 6.12
CA LEU A 118 3.48 7.16 5.54
C LEU A 118 3.26 7.92 4.22
N PRO A 119 3.24 7.23 3.06
CA PRO A 119 2.99 7.88 1.78
C PRO A 119 1.57 8.45 1.71
N TYR A 120 1.39 9.59 1.02
CA TYR A 120 0.09 10.27 0.94
C TYR A 120 -1.00 9.41 0.28
N SER A 121 -0.64 8.50 -0.62
CA SER A 121 -1.56 7.54 -1.24
C SER A 121 -2.25 6.64 -0.21
N GLN A 122 -1.59 6.36 0.92
CA GLN A 122 -2.12 5.51 1.97
C GLN A 122 -2.86 6.26 3.09
N LEU A 123 -2.83 7.59 3.05
CA LEU A 123 -3.32 8.44 4.11
C LEU A 123 -4.81 8.24 4.42
N LEU A 124 -5.62 8.04 3.38
CA LEU A 124 -7.05 7.80 3.53
C LEU A 124 -7.32 6.46 4.23
N TYR A 125 -6.58 5.40 3.89
CA TYR A 125 -6.70 4.09 4.53
C TYR A 125 -6.28 4.13 5.99
N TYR A 126 -5.17 4.82 6.27
CA TYR A 126 -4.73 5.06 7.63
C TYR A 126 -5.78 5.84 8.44
N SER A 127 -6.31 6.93 7.88
CA SER A 127 -7.35 7.74 8.54
C SER A 127 -8.61 6.91 8.80
N LEU A 128 -9.08 6.13 7.82
CA LEU A 128 -10.25 5.26 7.99
C LEU A 128 -10.02 4.17 9.04
N SER A 129 -8.86 3.52 9.04
CA SER A 129 -8.49 2.55 10.08
C SER A 129 -8.46 3.21 11.46
N LEU A 130 -7.88 4.40 11.57
CA LEU A 130 -7.82 5.14 12.83
C LEU A 130 -9.22 5.49 13.33
N PHE A 131 -10.13 5.90 12.44
CA PHE A 131 -11.52 6.16 12.76
C PHE A 131 -12.21 4.93 13.36
N ILE A 132 -12.06 3.76 12.73
CA ILE A 132 -12.64 2.50 13.22
C ILE A 132 -12.07 2.16 14.59
N CYS A 133 -10.74 2.21 14.75
CA CYS A 133 -10.07 1.91 16.00
C CYS A 133 -10.52 2.84 17.14
N VAL A 134 -10.51 4.16 16.93
CA VAL A 134 -10.88 5.12 17.99
C VAL A 134 -12.38 5.03 18.31
N THR A 135 -13.23 4.83 17.31
CA THR A 135 -14.68 4.61 17.56
C THR A 135 -14.92 3.34 18.38
N PHE A 136 -14.25 2.24 18.04
CA PHE A 136 -14.39 0.97 18.76
C PHE A 136 -13.78 1.02 20.18
N HIS A 137 -12.72 1.81 20.36
CA HIS A 137 -12.13 2.11 21.66
C HIS A 137 -13.12 2.81 22.59
N GLU A 138 -13.70 3.92 22.13
CA GLU A 138 -14.68 4.70 22.91
C GLU A 138 -15.98 3.92 23.12
N PHE A 139 -16.38 3.10 22.14
CA PHE A 139 -17.48 2.14 22.30
C PHE A 139 -17.22 1.19 23.47
N GLY A 140 -16.00 0.68 23.62
CA GLY A 140 -15.61 -0.16 24.74
C GLY A 140 -15.81 0.54 26.08
N HIS A 141 -15.34 1.78 26.22
CA HIS A 141 -15.54 2.60 27.41
C HIS A 141 -17.02 2.83 27.71
N ALA A 142 -17.81 3.24 26.71
CA ALA A 142 -19.25 3.46 26.84
C ALA A 142 -19.98 2.20 27.32
N LEU A 143 -19.64 1.04 26.76
CA LEU A 143 -20.26 -0.23 27.09
C LEU A 143 -19.89 -0.70 28.51
N ALA A 144 -18.63 -0.52 28.92
CA ALA A 144 -18.19 -0.83 30.28
C ALA A 144 -18.83 0.11 31.31
N ALA A 145 -18.86 1.41 31.03
CA ALA A 145 -19.52 2.41 31.87
C ALA A 145 -21.01 2.08 32.06
N SER A 146 -21.70 1.75 30.97
CA SER A 146 -23.10 1.32 31.00
C SER A 146 -23.31 0.07 31.87
N ARG A 147 -22.37 -0.89 31.83
CA ARG A 147 -22.42 -2.12 32.65
C ARG A 147 -22.20 -1.86 34.14
N GLU A 148 -21.36 -0.89 34.48
CA GLU A 148 -21.14 -0.43 35.86
C GLU A 148 -22.18 0.62 36.32
N LYS A 149 -23.21 0.89 35.49
CA LYS A 149 -24.30 1.84 35.75
C LYS A 149 -23.82 3.30 35.88
N VAL A 150 -22.76 3.66 35.18
CA VAL A 150 -22.30 5.05 35.07
C VAL A 150 -23.09 5.75 33.96
N PRO A 151 -23.67 6.92 34.21
CA PRO A 151 -24.41 7.66 33.19
C PRO A 151 -23.46 8.20 32.10
N ILE A 152 -23.84 7.96 30.84
CA ILE A 152 -23.20 8.53 29.66
C ILE A 152 -23.88 9.87 29.35
N GLU A 153 -23.08 10.93 29.27
CA GLU A 153 -23.54 12.29 28.97
C GLU A 153 -23.64 12.50 27.46
N GLY A 154 -22.70 11.98 26.69
CA GLY A 154 -22.68 12.12 25.24
C GLY A 154 -21.56 11.32 24.57
N PHE A 155 -21.65 11.20 23.25
CA PHE A 155 -20.62 10.64 22.39
C PHE A 155 -20.24 11.67 21.34
N GLY A 156 -18.94 11.90 21.16
CA GLY A 156 -18.42 12.87 20.21
C GLY A 156 -17.52 12.22 19.17
N LEU A 157 -17.59 12.74 17.95
CA LEU A 157 -16.61 12.54 16.89
C LEU A 157 -15.95 13.87 16.59
N ALA A 158 -14.67 13.88 16.27
CA ALA A 158 -13.99 15.05 15.80
C ALA A 158 -13.00 14.71 14.68
N ILE A 159 -12.65 15.68 13.86
CA ILE A 159 -11.59 15.55 12.87
C ILE A 159 -10.62 16.71 13.09
N PHE A 160 -9.36 16.39 13.36
CA PHE A 160 -8.27 17.35 13.47
C PHE A 160 -7.36 17.21 12.25
N GLY A 161 -7.41 18.20 11.35
CA GLY A 161 -6.83 18.07 10.02
C GLY A 161 -7.41 16.87 9.27
N ILE A 162 -6.66 15.78 9.23
CA ILE A 162 -7.04 14.50 8.58
C ILE A 162 -7.25 13.36 9.58
N PHE A 163 -6.94 13.59 10.86
CA PHE A 163 -6.97 12.56 11.88
C PHE A 163 -8.33 12.54 12.57
N PRO A 164 -9.07 11.43 12.47
CA PRO A 164 -10.31 11.28 13.18
C PRO A 164 -10.06 11.05 14.66
N MET A 165 -10.99 11.54 15.47
CA MET A 165 -11.05 11.34 16.91
C MET A 165 -12.47 10.97 17.29
N ALA A 166 -12.60 10.22 18.37
CA ALA A 166 -13.86 10.01 19.06
C ALA A 166 -13.62 10.15 20.56
N TYR A 167 -14.68 10.46 21.30
CA TYR A 167 -14.64 10.49 22.74
C TYR A 167 -16.01 10.12 23.32
N VAL A 168 -16.04 9.40 24.44
CA VAL A 168 -17.26 9.24 25.25
C VAL A 168 -17.19 10.11 26.51
N ARG A 169 -18.26 10.87 26.77
CA ARG A 169 -18.42 11.65 28.00
C ARG A 169 -19.27 10.90 29.01
N MET A 170 -18.77 10.81 30.23
CA MET A 170 -19.38 10.06 31.33
C MET A 170 -19.14 10.83 32.64
N SER A 171 -20.06 10.72 33.59
CA SER A 171 -19.98 11.50 34.84
C SER A 171 -18.75 11.12 35.67
N VAL A 172 -17.89 12.12 35.90
CA VAL A 172 -16.66 11.99 36.68
C VAL A 172 -16.96 11.73 38.15
N GLU A 173 -18.05 12.31 38.67
CA GLU A 173 -18.50 12.14 40.06
C GLU A 173 -18.83 10.68 40.35
N HIS A 174 -19.61 10.04 39.47
CA HIS A 174 -19.95 8.62 39.60
C HIS A 174 -18.71 7.73 39.43
N LEU A 175 -17.78 8.10 38.55
CA LEU A 175 -16.52 7.36 38.36
C LEU A 175 -15.66 7.34 39.63
N ARG A 176 -15.51 8.49 40.28
CA ARG A 176 -14.69 8.63 41.49
C ARG A 176 -15.26 7.88 42.70
N GLN A 177 -16.58 7.68 42.74
CA GLN A 177 -17.25 6.95 43.82
C GLN A 177 -17.20 5.42 43.68
N MET A 178 -16.74 4.90 42.54
CA MET A 178 -16.67 3.45 42.30
C MET A 178 -15.44 2.78 42.92
N ASN A 179 -15.56 1.47 43.15
CA ASN A 179 -14.44 0.65 43.61
C ASN A 179 -13.40 0.47 42.49
N VAL A 180 -12.13 0.29 42.89
CA VAL A 180 -10.99 0.11 41.97
C VAL A 180 -11.23 -0.95 40.89
N PRO A 181 -11.79 -2.16 41.16
CA PRO A 181 -12.02 -3.15 40.12
C PRO A 181 -13.08 -2.73 39.08
N GLN A 182 -14.00 -1.84 39.44
CA GLN A 182 -15.00 -1.31 38.51
C GLN A 182 -14.37 -0.25 37.62
N GLN A 183 -13.61 0.67 38.22
CA GLN A 183 -12.83 1.68 37.50
C GLN A 183 -11.87 1.01 36.52
N LEU A 184 -11.14 -0.02 36.95
CA LEU A 184 -10.19 -0.75 36.11
C LEU A 184 -10.88 -1.38 34.89
N ARG A 185 -12.09 -1.96 35.05
CA ARG A 185 -12.87 -2.48 33.92
C ARG A 185 -13.24 -1.41 32.91
N ILE A 186 -13.54 -0.19 33.36
CA ILE A 186 -13.90 0.92 32.46
C ILE A 186 -12.66 1.48 31.79
N TYR A 187 -11.58 1.79 32.52
CA TYR A 187 -10.35 2.35 31.96
C TYR A 187 -9.62 1.38 31.02
N SER A 188 -9.69 0.07 31.28
CA SER A 188 -9.11 -0.94 30.37
C SER A 188 -9.99 -1.26 29.16
N ALA A 189 -11.26 -0.87 29.17
CA ALA A 189 -12.23 -1.31 28.16
C ALA A 189 -11.84 -0.90 26.74
N GLY A 190 -11.39 0.34 26.53
CA GLY A 190 -10.99 0.82 25.21
C GLY A 190 -9.77 0.09 24.66
N ILE A 191 -8.74 -0.11 25.49
CA ILE A 191 -7.54 -0.86 25.12
C ILE A 191 -7.91 -2.30 24.76
N TRP A 192 -8.74 -2.94 25.60
CA TRP A 192 -9.23 -4.30 25.36
C TRP A 192 -9.98 -4.43 24.04
N HIS A 193 -10.86 -3.49 23.69
CA HIS A 193 -11.60 -3.52 22.43
C HIS A 193 -10.67 -3.36 21.22
N ASN A 194 -9.65 -2.52 21.32
CA ASN A 194 -8.65 -2.40 20.26
C ASN A 194 -7.78 -3.66 20.14
N LEU A 195 -7.40 -4.32 21.25
CA LEU A 195 -6.71 -5.62 21.21
C LEU A 195 -7.55 -6.69 20.52
N VAL A 196 -8.85 -6.73 20.80
CA VAL A 196 -9.79 -7.64 20.14
C VAL A 196 -9.90 -7.31 18.65
N LEU A 197 -9.99 -6.03 18.29
CA LEU A 197 -10.02 -5.59 16.90
C LEU A 197 -8.74 -6.00 16.15
N ALA A 198 -7.58 -5.86 16.79
CA ALA A 198 -6.31 -6.32 16.24
C ALA A 198 -6.27 -7.85 16.06
N ALA A 199 -6.76 -8.62 17.05
CA ALA A 199 -6.86 -10.08 16.93
C ALA A 199 -7.79 -10.50 15.78
N VAL A 200 -8.92 -9.81 15.59
CA VAL A 200 -9.84 -10.03 14.46
C VAL A 200 -9.16 -9.68 13.14
N ALA A 201 -8.46 -8.54 13.06
CA ALA A 201 -7.72 -8.16 11.86
C ALA A 201 -6.63 -9.19 11.52
N LEU A 202 -5.89 -9.69 12.51
CA LEU A 202 -4.90 -10.75 12.33
C LEU A 202 -5.54 -12.03 11.78
N ALA A 203 -6.68 -12.43 12.33
CA ALA A 203 -7.41 -13.61 11.86
C ALA A 203 -7.90 -13.43 10.42
N LEU A 204 -8.40 -12.25 10.06
CA LEU A 204 -8.83 -11.92 8.70
C LEU A 204 -7.69 -11.91 7.70
N VAL A 205 -6.53 -11.31 8.05
CA VAL A 205 -5.33 -11.35 7.20
C VAL A 205 -4.84 -12.79 7.03
N SER A 206 -4.79 -13.58 8.11
CA SER A 206 -4.39 -14.99 8.05
C SER A 206 -5.34 -15.83 7.20
N ALA A 207 -6.62 -15.45 7.15
CA ALA A 207 -7.65 -16.09 6.35
C ALA A 207 -7.75 -15.53 4.90
N SER A 208 -6.96 -14.52 4.53
CA SER A 208 -7.02 -13.89 3.20
C SER A 208 -6.87 -14.89 2.03
N PRO A 209 -6.02 -15.95 2.09
CA PRO A 209 -5.92 -16.95 1.03
C PRO A 209 -7.23 -17.69 0.77
N PHE A 210 -8.10 -17.80 1.77
CA PHE A 210 -9.39 -18.47 1.64
C PHE A 210 -10.51 -17.50 1.26
N ILE A 211 -10.49 -16.29 1.82
CA ILE A 211 -11.50 -15.24 1.59
C ILE A 211 -11.41 -14.69 0.16
N LEU A 212 -10.19 -14.48 -0.34
CA LEU A 212 -9.94 -13.83 -1.63
C LEU A 212 -9.99 -14.82 -2.80
N LYS A 213 -9.76 -16.11 -2.56
CA LYS A 213 -9.72 -17.18 -3.58
C LYS A 213 -10.85 -17.17 -4.62
N PRO A 214 -12.12 -16.88 -4.28
CA PRO A 214 -13.21 -16.87 -5.26
C PRO A 214 -13.03 -15.81 -6.36
N ILE A 215 -12.31 -14.73 -6.07
CA ILE A 215 -12.13 -13.57 -6.96
C ILE A 215 -10.68 -13.50 -7.48
N TYR A 216 -9.72 -13.84 -6.62
CA TYR A 216 -8.29 -13.73 -6.89
C TYR A 216 -7.61 -15.09 -6.82
N GLN A 217 -6.80 -15.41 -7.81
CA GLN A 217 -6.02 -16.64 -7.90
C GLN A 217 -4.55 -16.34 -7.62
N GLN A 218 -3.82 -17.35 -7.14
CA GLN A 218 -2.38 -17.31 -6.95
C GLN A 218 -1.73 -18.47 -7.73
N GLY A 219 -0.47 -18.28 -8.14
CA GLY A 219 0.31 -19.34 -8.80
C GLY A 219 0.17 -19.40 -10.33
N ASN A 220 -0.52 -18.43 -10.93
CA ASN A 220 -0.74 -18.33 -12.38
C ASN A 220 -0.10 -17.06 -12.99
N GLY A 221 0.89 -16.49 -12.31
CA GLY A 221 1.54 -15.24 -12.72
C GLY A 221 1.58 -14.23 -11.58
N VAL A 222 2.05 -13.03 -11.91
CA VAL A 222 2.07 -11.88 -11.01
C VAL A 222 1.43 -10.68 -11.69
N THR A 223 0.71 -9.86 -10.94
CA THR A 223 0.06 -8.66 -11.50
C THR A 223 0.88 -7.43 -11.20
N VAL A 224 1.08 -6.56 -12.19
CA VAL A 224 1.77 -5.27 -12.03
C VAL A 224 0.86 -4.31 -11.28
N ILE A 225 1.32 -3.79 -10.13
CA ILE A 225 0.55 -2.85 -9.29
C ILE A 225 1.05 -1.41 -9.40
N ASP A 226 2.32 -1.21 -9.73
CA ASP A 226 2.89 0.12 -9.98
C ASP A 226 4.05 0.03 -10.97
N VAL A 227 4.17 1.06 -11.82
CA VAL A 227 5.27 1.22 -12.77
C VAL A 227 5.72 2.67 -12.80
N LYS A 228 7.00 2.89 -12.52
CA LYS A 228 7.60 4.23 -12.55
C LYS A 228 7.62 4.77 -13.99
N GLN A 229 6.91 5.86 -14.27
CA GLN A 229 6.72 6.37 -15.64
C GLN A 229 8.01 6.83 -16.34
N ASP A 230 9.02 7.24 -15.58
CA ASP A 230 10.34 7.66 -16.08
C ASP A 230 11.32 6.49 -16.31
N SER A 231 10.91 5.25 -16.01
CA SER A 231 11.73 4.05 -16.26
C SER A 231 11.59 3.53 -17.69
N GLY A 232 12.52 2.68 -18.12
CA GLY A 232 12.44 2.00 -19.42
C GLY A 232 11.17 1.17 -19.62
N LEU A 233 10.57 0.67 -18.54
CA LEU A 233 9.33 -0.12 -18.54
C LEU A 233 8.05 0.72 -18.42
N GLY A 234 8.14 1.98 -18.00
CA GLY A 234 7.00 2.89 -17.83
C GLY A 234 6.64 3.71 -19.08
N GLN A 235 7.46 3.61 -20.14
CA GLN A 235 7.26 4.37 -21.38
C GLN A 235 6.14 3.79 -22.26
N LYS A 236 5.77 4.53 -23.31
CA LYS A 236 4.75 4.09 -24.29
C LYS A 236 5.15 2.75 -24.91
N GLY A 237 4.39 1.71 -24.58
CA GLY A 237 4.61 0.33 -25.05
C GLY A 237 5.31 -0.59 -24.05
N GLY A 238 5.60 -0.08 -22.84
CA GLY A 238 6.04 -0.87 -21.70
C GLY A 238 4.87 -1.48 -20.91
N LEU A 239 5.14 -1.84 -19.65
CA LEU A 239 4.18 -2.44 -18.74
C LEU A 239 3.17 -1.40 -18.25
N MET A 240 1.94 -1.84 -17.98
CA MET A 240 0.91 -1.04 -17.33
C MET A 240 0.40 -1.73 -16.07
N VAL A 241 -0.18 -0.93 -15.18
CA VAL A 241 -0.88 -1.43 -13.99
C VAL A 241 -2.01 -2.36 -14.43
N GLU A 242 -2.17 -3.46 -13.70
CA GLU A 242 -3.04 -4.63 -13.97
C GLU A 242 -2.56 -5.57 -15.08
N ASP A 243 -1.39 -5.35 -15.70
CA ASP A 243 -0.82 -6.36 -16.60
C ASP A 243 -0.41 -7.62 -15.80
N THR A 244 -0.82 -8.80 -16.26
CA THR A 244 -0.43 -10.08 -15.65
C THR A 244 0.79 -10.65 -16.35
N ILE A 245 1.91 -10.73 -15.64
CA ILE A 245 3.17 -11.29 -16.11
C ILE A 245 3.20 -12.80 -15.85
N ILE A 246 3.48 -13.57 -16.89
CA ILE A 246 3.56 -15.04 -16.85
C ILE A 246 4.96 -15.57 -17.16
N GLY A 247 5.89 -14.73 -17.62
CA GLY A 247 7.24 -15.17 -17.92
C GLY A 247 8.24 -14.04 -18.18
N VAL A 248 9.52 -14.36 -18.01
CA VAL A 248 10.67 -13.54 -18.40
C VAL A 248 11.57 -14.39 -19.26
N ASN A 249 11.77 -14.01 -20.53
CA ASN A 249 12.40 -14.84 -21.55
C ASN A 249 11.73 -16.21 -21.62
N GLU A 250 12.49 -17.29 -21.38
CA GLU A 250 11.99 -18.66 -21.31
C GLU A 250 11.76 -19.15 -19.86
N CYS A 251 11.92 -18.26 -18.87
CA CYS A 251 11.64 -18.54 -17.47
C CYS A 251 10.16 -18.28 -17.16
N LEU A 252 9.45 -19.29 -16.67
CA LEU A 252 8.03 -19.19 -16.30
C LEU A 252 7.88 -18.51 -14.94
N VAL A 253 7.00 -17.51 -14.86
CA VAL A 253 6.69 -16.79 -13.63
C VAL A 253 5.31 -17.19 -13.15
N ARG A 254 5.23 -17.85 -11.98
CA ARG A 254 3.96 -18.24 -11.33
C ARG A 254 3.72 -17.48 -10.03
N THR A 255 4.80 -17.10 -9.35
CA THR A 255 4.79 -16.44 -8.05
C THR A 255 5.71 -15.22 -8.06
N GLU A 256 5.57 -14.35 -7.05
CA GLU A 256 6.47 -13.20 -6.85
C GLU A 256 7.94 -13.63 -6.69
N ASN A 257 8.17 -14.79 -6.09
CA ASN A 257 9.51 -15.35 -5.95
C ASN A 257 10.07 -15.79 -7.31
N ASP A 258 9.25 -16.38 -8.17
CA ASP A 258 9.67 -16.74 -9.54
C ASP A 258 10.02 -15.49 -10.34
N TRP A 259 9.25 -14.41 -10.21
CA TRP A 259 9.58 -13.12 -10.83
C TRP A 259 10.99 -12.65 -10.44
N LYS A 260 11.30 -12.63 -9.14
CA LYS A 260 12.62 -12.25 -8.62
C LYS A 260 13.72 -13.18 -9.12
N ILE A 261 13.51 -14.50 -9.03
CA ILE A 261 14.50 -15.49 -9.45
C ILE A 261 14.75 -15.42 -10.95
N CYS A 262 13.71 -15.38 -11.77
CA CYS A 262 13.83 -15.33 -13.23
C CYS A 262 14.65 -14.11 -13.66
N ILE A 263 14.38 -12.93 -13.10
CA ILE A 263 15.14 -11.71 -13.41
C ILE A 263 16.59 -11.81 -12.93
N HIS A 264 16.82 -12.24 -11.69
CA HIS A 264 18.17 -12.36 -11.14
C HIS A 264 19.03 -13.36 -11.91
N GLN A 265 18.45 -14.45 -12.43
CA GLN A 265 19.17 -15.40 -13.26
C GLN A 265 19.73 -14.79 -14.55
N GLU A 266 19.08 -13.77 -15.11
CA GLU A 266 19.54 -13.10 -16.33
C GLU A 266 20.79 -12.24 -16.10
N TYR A 267 21.10 -11.87 -14.85
CA TYR A 267 22.33 -11.14 -14.52
C TYR A 267 23.58 -11.94 -14.87
N ALA A 268 23.57 -13.23 -14.55
CA ALA A 268 24.71 -14.15 -14.71
C ALA A 268 24.75 -14.87 -16.07
N LYS A 269 23.69 -14.74 -16.89
CA LYS A 269 23.63 -15.36 -18.22
C LYS A 269 24.31 -14.49 -19.27
N LEU A 270 24.74 -15.15 -20.35
CA LEU A 270 25.15 -14.47 -21.58
C LEU A 270 23.97 -13.68 -22.17
N GLN A 271 24.30 -12.61 -22.90
CA GLN A 271 23.31 -11.76 -23.53
C GLN A 271 22.42 -12.59 -24.47
N SER A 272 21.13 -12.63 -24.17
CA SER A 272 20.15 -13.31 -25.01
C SER A 272 19.78 -12.45 -26.22
N GLY A 273 19.62 -13.12 -27.35
CA GLY A 273 19.08 -12.62 -28.60
C GLY A 273 17.74 -13.28 -28.95
N ILE A 274 17.31 -13.08 -30.19
CA ILE A 274 16.05 -13.59 -30.73
C ILE A 274 16.32 -14.31 -32.05
N CYS A 275 15.66 -15.46 -32.26
CA CYS A 275 15.64 -16.14 -33.55
C CYS A 275 14.74 -15.40 -34.54
N VAL A 276 15.28 -15.05 -35.70
CA VAL A 276 14.59 -14.26 -36.72
C VAL A 276 14.64 -14.95 -38.06
N HIS A 277 13.47 -15.07 -38.71
CA HIS A 277 13.37 -15.57 -40.07
C HIS A 277 14.00 -14.61 -41.09
N GLU A 278 14.68 -15.19 -42.10
CA GLU A 278 15.39 -14.44 -43.13
C GLU A 278 14.51 -13.46 -43.91
N ALA A 279 13.27 -13.86 -44.20
CA ALA A 279 12.31 -13.01 -44.90
C ALA A 279 11.94 -11.74 -44.11
N PHE A 280 11.98 -11.78 -42.78
CA PHE A 280 11.61 -10.66 -41.92
C PHE A 280 12.70 -9.58 -41.93
N TYR A 281 13.93 -9.94 -41.57
CA TYR A 281 14.99 -8.93 -41.47
C TYR A 281 15.35 -8.34 -42.84
N LYS A 282 15.30 -9.12 -43.92
CA LYS A 282 15.50 -8.58 -45.28
C LYS A 282 14.48 -7.51 -45.68
N LYS A 283 13.28 -7.53 -45.09
CA LYS A 283 12.19 -6.60 -45.40
C LYS A 283 12.21 -5.37 -44.48
N GLU A 284 12.48 -5.57 -43.19
CA GLU A 284 12.32 -4.53 -42.17
C GLU A 284 13.66 -3.87 -41.75
N ASP A 285 14.81 -4.39 -42.18
CA ASP A 285 16.12 -3.81 -41.89
C ASP A 285 16.29 -2.44 -42.55
N ILE A 286 16.54 -1.43 -41.71
CA ILE A 286 16.82 -0.05 -42.11
C ILE A 286 18.20 0.43 -41.63
N ALA A 287 19.14 -0.49 -41.38
CA ALA A 287 20.46 -0.15 -40.85
C ALA A 287 21.22 0.83 -41.75
N ILE A 288 21.92 1.76 -41.11
CA ILE A 288 22.82 2.68 -41.80
C ILE A 288 24.11 1.92 -42.13
N LYS A 289 24.34 1.64 -43.42
CA LYS A 289 25.59 1.02 -43.89
C LYS A 289 26.74 2.04 -43.85
N LYS A 290 27.36 2.25 -42.68
CA LYS A 290 28.60 3.02 -42.52
C LYS A 290 29.77 2.10 -42.15
N ASN A 291 30.93 2.32 -42.76
CA ASN A 291 32.20 1.65 -42.40
C ASN A 291 32.81 2.24 -41.11
N GLY A 292 32.06 2.23 -39.99
CA GLY A 292 32.51 2.84 -38.74
C GLY A 292 31.86 2.22 -37.51
N THR A 293 32.64 2.17 -36.43
CA THR A 293 32.39 1.46 -35.16
C THR A 293 31.10 1.84 -34.42
N SER A 294 30.23 0.83 -34.26
CA SER A 294 29.58 0.36 -33.02
C SER A 294 28.47 1.14 -32.26
N SER A 295 28.00 2.33 -32.65
CA SER A 295 26.82 2.93 -31.96
C SER A 295 25.68 3.39 -32.88
N ASP A 296 25.99 3.90 -34.09
CA ASP A 296 24.99 4.56 -34.94
C ASP A 296 24.40 3.62 -36.01
N CYS A 297 23.92 2.47 -35.57
CA CYS A 297 23.36 1.44 -36.45
C CYS A 297 21.95 1.80 -36.97
N CYS A 298 21.16 2.45 -36.11
CA CYS A 298 19.80 2.88 -36.42
C CYS A 298 19.74 4.39 -36.67
N PRO A 299 18.84 4.87 -37.56
CA PRO A 299 18.55 6.30 -37.67
C PRO A 299 18.04 6.88 -36.34
N GLU A 300 18.52 8.07 -35.96
CA GLU A 300 18.12 8.76 -34.71
C GLU A 300 16.59 8.98 -34.59
N THR A 301 15.90 9.02 -35.73
CA THR A 301 14.43 9.18 -35.79
C THR A 301 13.66 7.88 -35.55
N SER A 302 14.33 6.73 -35.46
CA SER A 302 13.71 5.41 -35.32
C SER A 302 13.76 4.91 -33.88
N LYS A 303 12.71 4.20 -33.44
CA LYS A 303 12.67 3.48 -32.15
C LYS A 303 13.13 2.02 -32.28
N ASN A 304 13.89 1.73 -33.32
CA ASN A 304 14.34 0.38 -33.63
C ASN A 304 15.57 0.06 -32.77
N LEU A 305 15.81 -1.24 -32.57
CA LEU A 305 17.00 -1.71 -31.88
C LEU A 305 18.01 -2.23 -32.91
N CYS A 306 19.28 -2.02 -32.61
CA CYS A 306 20.35 -2.60 -33.40
C CYS A 306 20.60 -4.05 -32.97
N PHE A 307 20.76 -4.92 -33.95
CA PHE A 307 21.10 -6.33 -33.76
C PHE A 307 22.31 -6.71 -34.60
N ARG A 308 23.03 -7.72 -34.13
CA ARG A 308 24.12 -8.40 -34.84
C ARG A 308 23.86 -9.91 -34.87
N PHE A 309 24.47 -10.62 -35.80
CA PHE A 309 24.43 -12.08 -35.77
C PHE A 309 25.22 -12.62 -34.58
N SER A 310 24.78 -13.78 -34.05
CA SER A 310 25.59 -14.54 -33.10
C SER A 310 26.85 -15.12 -33.75
N ASP A 311 26.76 -15.53 -35.03
CA ASP A 311 27.89 -16.08 -35.77
C ASP A 311 28.93 -14.98 -36.07
N PRO A 312 30.16 -15.10 -35.55
CA PRO A 312 31.21 -14.09 -35.74
C PRO A 312 31.66 -13.95 -37.21
N ASN A 313 31.33 -14.90 -38.09
CA ASN A 313 31.64 -14.80 -39.51
C ASN A 313 30.69 -13.86 -40.27
N LEU A 314 29.54 -13.52 -39.68
CA LEU A 314 28.51 -12.64 -40.24
C LEU A 314 28.50 -11.31 -39.49
N ASP A 315 29.54 -10.49 -39.69
CA ASP A 315 29.72 -9.20 -39.02
C ASP A 315 28.90 -8.07 -39.69
N GLN A 316 27.58 -8.25 -39.71
CA GLN A 316 26.64 -7.25 -40.22
C GLN A 316 25.68 -6.78 -39.13
N LEU A 317 25.59 -5.45 -38.97
CA LEU A 317 24.62 -4.78 -38.11
C LEU A 317 23.29 -4.58 -38.84
N MET A 318 22.19 -4.78 -38.12
CA MET A 318 20.81 -4.62 -38.62
C MET A 318 19.99 -3.76 -37.67
N CYS A 319 19.11 -2.93 -38.22
CA CYS A 319 18.24 -2.06 -37.45
C CYS A 319 16.80 -2.51 -37.61
N LEU A 320 16.28 -3.21 -36.60
CA LEU A 320 14.98 -3.90 -36.67
C LEU A 320 13.98 -3.36 -35.65
N PRO A 321 12.67 -3.32 -36.00
CA PRO A 321 11.62 -2.98 -35.06
C PRO A 321 11.39 -4.13 -34.07
N ALA A 322 12.04 -4.05 -32.90
CA ALA A 322 11.99 -5.11 -31.89
C ALA A 322 10.56 -5.54 -31.53
N ARG A 323 9.61 -4.62 -31.45
CA ARG A 323 8.21 -4.94 -31.09
C ARG A 323 7.50 -5.85 -32.10
N LYS A 324 7.74 -5.67 -33.40
CA LYS A 324 7.17 -6.55 -34.44
C LYS A 324 7.83 -7.93 -34.46
N LEU A 325 9.03 -8.04 -33.89
CA LEU A 325 9.79 -9.27 -33.75
C LEU A 325 9.28 -10.12 -32.57
N ALA A 326 8.47 -9.54 -31.68
CA ALA A 326 8.25 -10.03 -30.32
C ALA A 326 7.33 -11.24 -30.19
N GLU A 327 6.29 -11.30 -31.02
CA GLU A 327 5.06 -12.01 -30.66
C GLU A 327 5.29 -13.53 -30.55
N ASP A 328 6.13 -14.11 -31.43
CA ASP A 328 6.36 -15.57 -31.46
C ASP A 328 7.83 -16.01 -31.47
N ALA A 329 8.78 -15.07 -31.51
CA ALA A 329 10.17 -15.43 -31.75
C ALA A 329 10.81 -16.15 -30.55
N LYS A 330 11.62 -17.18 -30.80
CA LYS A 330 12.33 -17.94 -29.77
C LYS A 330 13.54 -17.13 -29.27
N MET A 331 13.82 -17.15 -27.96
CA MET A 331 15.07 -16.58 -27.44
C MET A 331 16.25 -17.50 -27.78
N CYS A 332 17.41 -16.91 -28.07
CA CYS A 332 18.63 -17.65 -28.40
C CYS A 332 19.85 -17.03 -27.72
N VAL A 333 20.88 -17.81 -27.48
CA VAL A 333 22.22 -17.32 -27.10
C VAL A 333 23.19 -17.57 -28.24
N ASP A 334 23.02 -18.70 -28.94
CA ASP A 334 23.81 -19.05 -30.12
C ASP A 334 22.92 -19.42 -31.31
N HIS A 335 23.50 -19.41 -32.51
CA HIS A 335 22.82 -19.76 -33.74
C HIS A 335 22.21 -21.17 -33.69
N GLN A 336 22.83 -22.11 -32.97
CA GLN A 336 22.34 -23.48 -32.80
C GLN A 336 20.99 -23.57 -32.08
N ASP A 337 20.62 -22.54 -31.31
CA ASP A 337 19.32 -22.48 -30.63
C ASP A 337 18.18 -22.23 -31.62
N CYS A 338 18.50 -21.69 -32.79
CA CYS A 338 17.59 -21.37 -33.87
C CYS A 338 17.72 -22.43 -34.98
N TRP A 339 16.62 -23.13 -35.32
CA TRP A 339 16.68 -24.20 -36.32
C TRP A 339 16.89 -23.68 -37.75
N GLN A 340 15.84 -23.12 -38.36
CA GLN A 340 15.86 -22.56 -39.72
C GLN A 340 15.90 -21.02 -39.71
N GLU A 341 16.19 -20.45 -38.54
CA GLU A 341 16.20 -19.02 -38.27
C GLU A 341 17.62 -18.60 -37.84
N LEU A 342 17.89 -17.30 -37.90
CA LEU A 342 19.19 -16.75 -37.51
C LEU A 342 19.07 -16.11 -36.12
N CYS A 343 20.06 -16.37 -35.25
CA CYS A 343 20.08 -15.78 -33.92
C CYS A 343 20.65 -14.35 -33.99
N LEU A 344 19.81 -13.38 -33.64
CA LEU A 344 20.14 -11.96 -33.61
C LEU A 344 20.28 -11.47 -32.18
N ILE A 345 21.49 -11.02 -31.82
CA ILE A 345 21.81 -10.50 -30.49
C ILE A 345 21.76 -8.96 -30.55
N PRO A 346 21.06 -8.29 -29.63
CA PRO A 346 21.01 -6.83 -29.61
C PRO A 346 22.39 -6.25 -29.26
N VAL A 347 22.73 -5.15 -29.91
CA VAL A 347 23.90 -4.34 -29.58
C VAL A 347 23.48 -3.35 -28.50
N LEU A 348 24.08 -3.48 -27.32
CA LEU A 348 23.76 -2.67 -26.13
C LEU A 348 24.88 -1.67 -25.87
N ASP A 349 24.54 -0.55 -25.23
CA ASP A 349 25.50 0.53 -24.96
C ASP A 349 26.48 0.16 -23.85
N SER A 350 26.08 -0.73 -22.94
CA SER A 350 26.92 -1.21 -21.86
C SER A 350 26.79 -2.71 -21.60
N ASP A 351 27.89 -3.33 -21.16
CA ASP A 351 27.90 -4.75 -20.74
C ASP A 351 27.04 -5.02 -19.49
N SER A 352 26.58 -3.97 -18.81
CA SER A 352 25.67 -4.05 -17.66
C SER A 352 24.20 -4.14 -18.06
N GLU A 353 23.88 -3.79 -19.30
CA GLU A 353 22.52 -3.85 -19.81
C GLU A 353 22.15 -5.27 -20.23
N ARG A 354 20.86 -5.56 -20.13
CA ARG A 354 20.29 -6.83 -20.58
C ARG A 354 19.08 -6.55 -21.46
N PHE A 355 18.98 -7.33 -22.52
CA PHE A 355 17.76 -7.43 -23.31
C PHE A 355 16.88 -8.57 -22.77
N LEU A 356 15.67 -8.22 -22.32
CA LEU A 356 14.70 -9.15 -21.75
C LEU A 356 13.35 -9.03 -22.45
N ARG A 357 12.66 -10.17 -22.56
CA ARG A 357 11.27 -10.29 -22.96
C ARG A 357 10.39 -10.59 -21.76
N ILE A 358 9.48 -9.70 -21.42
CA ILE A 358 8.49 -9.90 -20.37
C ILE A 358 7.18 -10.33 -21.04
N LYS A 359 6.76 -11.57 -20.78
CA LYS A 359 5.55 -12.19 -21.37
C LYS A 359 4.34 -11.89 -20.48
N GLY A 360 3.30 -11.30 -21.07
CA GLY A 360 2.01 -11.06 -20.44
C GLY A 360 0.99 -12.15 -20.78
N SER A 361 -0.08 -12.28 -19.97
CA SER A 361 -1.19 -13.22 -20.23
C SER A 361 -2.15 -12.70 -21.30
N SER A 362 -2.50 -11.41 -21.24
CA SER A 362 -3.54 -10.77 -22.07
C SER A 362 -3.01 -9.71 -23.04
N ARG A 363 -1.73 -9.35 -22.93
CA ARG A 363 -1.07 -8.32 -23.75
C ARG A 363 0.21 -8.83 -24.37
N ASP A 364 0.58 -8.19 -25.48
CA ASP A 364 1.82 -8.45 -26.21
C ASP A 364 3.04 -8.36 -25.29
N ALA A 365 4.05 -9.18 -25.60
CA ALA A 365 5.28 -9.19 -24.84
C ALA A 365 5.97 -7.82 -24.86
N VAL A 366 6.46 -7.39 -23.70
CA VAL A 366 7.20 -6.15 -23.52
C VAL A 366 8.68 -6.45 -23.57
N PHE A 367 9.42 -5.73 -24.41
CA PHE A 367 10.87 -5.80 -24.41
C PHE A 367 11.46 -4.72 -23.52
N TYR A 368 12.46 -5.12 -22.75
CA TYR A 368 13.23 -4.26 -21.89
C TYR A 368 14.70 -4.29 -22.30
N VAL A 369 15.28 -3.10 -22.45
CA VAL A 369 16.71 -2.88 -22.58
C VAL A 369 17.11 -1.96 -21.44
N GLY A 370 17.99 -2.43 -20.57
CA GLY A 370 18.45 -1.65 -19.44
C GLY A 370 19.10 -2.50 -18.37
N ARG A 371 19.34 -1.90 -17.21
CA ARG A 371 19.96 -2.57 -16.07
C ARG A 371 18.92 -3.34 -15.26
N ILE A 372 19.28 -4.55 -14.83
CA ILE A 372 18.39 -5.42 -14.07
C ILE A 372 17.89 -4.76 -12.77
N GLU A 373 18.73 -3.96 -12.12
CA GLU A 373 18.41 -3.25 -10.88
C GLU A 373 17.30 -2.20 -11.06
N GLU A 374 17.17 -1.64 -12.28
CA GLU A 374 16.10 -0.69 -12.59
C GLU A 374 14.74 -1.38 -12.56
N ILE A 375 14.64 -2.65 -12.99
CA ILE A 375 13.37 -3.39 -13.01
C ILE A 375 12.79 -3.49 -11.60
N PHE A 376 13.63 -3.86 -10.62
CA PHE A 376 13.19 -4.01 -9.23
C PHE A 376 12.83 -2.69 -8.55
N SER A 377 13.41 -1.57 -8.99
CA SER A 377 13.10 -0.24 -8.46
C SER A 377 11.97 0.48 -9.21
N SER A 378 11.62 0.00 -10.40
CA SER A 378 10.61 0.62 -11.27
C SER A 378 9.29 -0.13 -11.34
N VAL A 379 9.26 -1.44 -11.08
CA VAL A 379 8.04 -2.26 -11.19
C VAL A 379 7.73 -2.92 -9.86
N ALA A 380 6.55 -2.64 -9.33
CA ALA A 380 5.99 -3.37 -8.20
C ALA A 380 4.96 -4.40 -8.69
N VAL A 381 5.00 -5.60 -8.12
CA VAL A 381 4.12 -6.71 -8.50
C VAL A 381 3.42 -7.32 -7.28
N SER A 382 2.26 -7.91 -7.51
CA SER A 382 1.44 -8.61 -6.51
C SER A 382 1.28 -10.09 -6.88
N PRO A 383 1.26 -11.02 -5.90
CA PRO A 383 1.04 -12.45 -6.15
C PRO A 383 -0.40 -12.79 -6.55
N TRP A 384 -1.32 -11.82 -6.45
CA TRP A 384 -2.73 -11.98 -6.77
C TRP A 384 -3.01 -11.68 -8.23
N VAL A 385 -3.77 -12.55 -8.89
CA VAL A 385 -4.20 -12.42 -10.29
C VAL A 385 -5.72 -12.53 -10.36
N SER A 386 -6.39 -11.64 -11.09
CA SER A 386 -7.83 -11.71 -11.33
C SER A 386 -8.21 -11.15 -12.69
N GLU A 387 -9.17 -11.79 -13.34
CA GLU A 387 -9.82 -11.28 -14.57
C GLU A 387 -11.10 -10.48 -14.24
N TYR A 388 -11.59 -10.55 -13.00
CA TYR A 388 -12.91 -10.02 -12.62
C TYR A 388 -12.84 -8.73 -11.79
N ALA A 389 -11.77 -8.53 -11.03
CA ALA A 389 -11.62 -7.38 -10.15
C ALA A 389 -10.17 -6.90 -10.10
N ALA A 390 -9.98 -5.59 -10.03
CA ALA A 390 -8.65 -5.00 -9.92
C ALA A 390 -7.91 -5.49 -8.67
N VAL A 391 -6.61 -5.74 -8.79
CA VAL A 391 -5.77 -6.22 -7.68
C VAL A 391 -5.60 -5.17 -6.59
N TYR A 392 -5.74 -3.89 -6.93
CA TYR A 392 -5.77 -2.78 -5.98
C TYR A 392 -6.71 -2.97 -4.78
N TYR A 393 -7.84 -3.67 -4.94
CA TYR A 393 -8.74 -3.94 -3.80
C TYR A 393 -8.15 -4.89 -2.76
N VAL A 394 -7.23 -5.77 -3.16
CA VAL A 394 -6.48 -6.65 -2.26
C VAL A 394 -5.51 -5.82 -1.43
N ASP A 395 -4.75 -4.94 -2.07
CA ASP A 395 -3.84 -4.02 -1.37
C ASP A 395 -4.60 -3.13 -0.38
N MET A 396 -5.76 -2.62 -0.78
CA MET A 396 -6.65 -1.86 0.12
C MET A 396 -7.07 -2.69 1.34
N TYR A 397 -7.48 -3.94 1.13
CA TYR A 397 -7.87 -4.85 2.21
C TYR A 397 -6.70 -5.11 3.17
N GLU A 398 -5.52 -5.42 2.63
CA GLU A 398 -4.32 -5.70 3.41
C GLU A 398 -3.86 -4.47 4.20
N LEU A 399 -3.89 -3.27 3.60
CA LEU A 399 -3.58 -2.02 4.29
C LEU A 399 -4.59 -1.73 5.41
N LEU A 400 -5.89 -1.86 5.15
CA LEU A 400 -6.95 -1.54 6.12
C LEU A 400 -6.94 -2.50 7.31
N MET A 401 -6.62 -3.78 7.09
CA MET A 401 -6.44 -4.77 8.17
C MET A 401 -5.05 -4.68 8.82
N GLY A 402 -4.04 -4.18 8.09
CA GLY A 402 -2.67 -4.00 8.55
C GLY A 402 -2.51 -2.85 9.53
N TYR A 403 -3.18 -1.71 9.33
CA TYR A 403 -3.03 -0.55 10.23
C TYR A 403 -3.46 -0.78 11.68
N PRO A 404 -4.58 -1.49 11.96
CA PRO A 404 -4.90 -1.90 13.33
C PRO A 404 -3.76 -2.72 13.94
N LEU A 405 -3.14 -3.62 13.16
CA LEU A 405 -2.01 -4.42 13.61
C LEU A 405 -0.77 -3.57 13.85
N MET A 406 -0.41 -2.68 12.92
CA MET A 406 0.77 -1.81 13.01
C MET A 406 0.71 -0.86 14.22
N LYS A 407 -0.50 -0.46 14.64
CA LYS A 407 -0.71 0.32 15.88
C LYS A 407 -0.39 -0.48 17.15
N PHE A 408 -0.44 -1.81 17.10
CA PHE A 408 -0.14 -2.72 18.22
C PHE A 408 1.21 -3.43 18.10
N LEU A 409 1.68 -3.62 16.86
CA LEU A 409 2.84 -4.40 16.46
C LEU A 409 3.82 -3.50 15.72
N LEU A 410 4.24 -2.38 16.34
CA LEU A 410 5.50 -1.76 15.96
C LEU A 410 6.64 -2.72 16.33
N SER A 411 6.80 -3.70 15.45
CA SER A 411 7.88 -4.65 15.25
C SER A 411 7.63 -5.25 13.86
N LYS A 412 8.04 -4.50 12.84
CA LYS A 412 8.78 -5.01 11.67
C LYS A 412 9.29 -3.84 10.85
#